data_AF-A0A448X6G7-F1
#
_entry.id   AF-A0A448X6G7-F1
#
_cell.length_a   1.000
_cell.length_b   1.000
_cell.length_c   1.000
_cell.angle_alpha   90.00
_cell.angle_beta   90.00
_cell.angle_gamma   90.00
#
_symmetry.space_group_name_H-M   'P 1'
#
loop_
_entity.id
_entity.type
_entity.pdbx_description
1 polymer ?
#
loop_
_entity_poly.entity_id
_entity_poly.type
_entity_poly.pdbx_seq_one_letter_code
_entity_poly.pdbx_strand_id
1 'polypeptide(L)'
;MGGTNYRVLLVTFDKPNTEPIIEETSYIIPNELMQTETKKLFKFIASTLDDFVQVRGLNAECIDLGFTFSFPCQQKKLDSAILLSWTKGFNLTDGPGIDIVKVLQESLNEQCLSVSSCFSIT
;
A
#
# COMPACT_ATOMS: atom_id res chain seq x y z
N MET A 1 -4.98 5.28 0.59
CA MET A 1 -4.23 5.94 1.69
C MET A 1 -4.60 7.42 1.72
N GLY A 2 -5.25 7.90 2.79
CA GLY A 2 -6.02 9.16 2.75
C GLY A 2 -5.56 10.28 3.69
N GLY A 3 -4.56 10.06 4.53
CA GLY A 3 -4.17 10.96 5.62
C GLY A 3 -3.53 10.16 6.75
N THR A 4 -3.96 10.40 8.00
CA THR A 4 -3.48 9.70 9.21
C THR A 4 -3.87 8.22 9.31
N ASN A 5 -4.82 7.78 8.48
CA ASN A 5 -5.27 6.40 8.44
C ASN A 5 -5.18 5.84 7.02
N TYR A 6 -4.98 4.53 6.93
CA TYR A 6 -5.23 3.76 5.73
C TYR A 6 -5.96 2.47 6.05
N ARG A 7 -6.52 1.88 5.01
CA ARG A 7 -7.36 0.69 5.08
C ARG A 7 -6.71 -0.39 4.24
N VAL A 8 -6.75 -1.61 4.75
CA VAL A 8 -6.45 -2.84 4.01
C VAL A 8 -7.78 -3.58 3.86
N LEU A 9 -8.10 -3.96 2.62
CA LEU A 9 -9.33 -4.67 2.30
C LEU A 9 -8.95 -6.02 1.69
N LEU A 10 -9.53 -7.10 2.23
CA LEU A 10 -9.57 -8.40 1.57
C LEU A 10 -10.92 -8.52 0.87
N VAL A 11 -10.88 -8.73 -0.44
CA VAL A 11 -12.08 -8.85 -1.27
C VAL A 11 -12.11 -10.25 -1.85
N THR A 12 -13.09 -11.05 -1.44
CA THR A 12 -13.23 -12.44 -1.87
C THR A 12 -14.43 -12.57 -2.82
N PHE A 13 -14.18 -13.14 -4.00
CA PHE A 13 -15.19 -13.41 -5.01
C PHE A 13 -15.51 -14.92 -5.05
N ASP A 14 -16.44 -15.37 -4.20
CA ASP A 14 -16.75 -16.80 -4.09
C ASP A 14 -17.49 -17.37 -5.31
N LYS A 15 -18.39 -16.56 -5.91
CA LYS A 15 -19.25 -17.01 -7.02
C LYS A 15 -19.35 -15.92 -8.11
N PRO A 16 -19.45 -16.31 -9.38
CA PRO A 16 -19.75 -15.36 -10.45
C PRO A 16 -21.09 -14.65 -10.21
N ASN A 17 -21.14 -13.36 -10.49
CA ASN A 17 -22.35 -12.51 -10.38
C ASN A 17 -22.94 -12.40 -8.96
N THR A 18 -22.17 -12.66 -7.91
CA THR A 18 -22.58 -12.34 -6.53
C THR A 18 -21.81 -11.14 -6.00
N GLU A 19 -22.36 -10.49 -4.97
CA GLU A 19 -21.63 -9.45 -4.25
C GLU A 19 -20.35 -10.04 -3.62
N PRO A 20 -19.22 -9.31 -3.66
CA PRO A 20 -18.00 -9.77 -3.04
C PRO A 20 -18.11 -9.70 -1.51
N ILE A 21 -17.42 -10.61 -0.84
CA ILE A 21 -17.21 -10.53 0.61
C ILE A 21 -16.05 -9.58 0.84
N ILE A 22 -16.26 -8.55 1.67
CA ILE A 22 -15.26 -7.53 1.96
C ILE A 22 -14.95 -7.53 3.45
N GLU A 23 -13.70 -7.82 3.79
CA GLU A 23 -13.16 -7.63 5.13
C GLU A 23 -12.24 -6.41 5.14
N GLU A 24 -12.46 -5.46 6.05
CA GLU A 24 -11.64 -4.25 6.17
C GLU A 24 -10.87 -4.24 7.50
N THR A 25 -9.63 -3.77 7.47
CA THR A 25 -8.89 -3.37 8.69
C THR A 25 -8.29 -1.99 8.49
N SER A 26 -8.53 -1.10 9.45
CA SER A 26 -7.98 0.26 9.46
C SER A 26 -6.74 0.34 10.33
N TYR A 27 -5.69 0.97 9.80
CA TYR A 27 -4.42 1.19 10.49
C TYR A 27 -4.15 2.69 10.62
N ILE A 28 -3.68 3.09 11.81
CA ILE A 28 -3.21 4.44 12.08
C ILE A 28 -1.74 4.52 11.69
N ILE A 29 -1.36 5.57 10.98
CA ILE A 29 0.04 5.89 10.70
C ILE A 29 0.57 6.70 11.88
N PRO A 30 1.60 6.21 12.60
CA PRO A 30 2.30 6.99 13.61
C PRO A 30 2.74 8.35 13.06
N ASN A 31 2.54 9.42 13.84
CA ASN A 31 2.86 10.78 13.39
C ASN A 31 4.35 10.94 13.06
N GLU A 32 5.21 10.19 13.76
CA GLU A 32 6.65 10.17 13.52
C GLU A 32 6.95 9.72 12.10
N LEU A 33 6.22 8.73 11.57
CA LEU A 33 6.42 8.23 10.20
C LEU A 33 6.04 9.25 9.13
N MET A 34 5.17 10.22 9.44
CA MET A 34 4.80 11.30 8.52
C MET A 34 5.91 12.34 8.30
N GLN A 35 6.97 12.29 9.10
CA GLN A 35 8.12 13.20 9.04
C GLN A 35 9.45 12.44 8.84
N THR A 36 9.38 11.22 8.33
CA THR A 36 10.56 10.34 8.14
C THR A 36 10.96 10.23 6.66
N GLU A 37 11.71 9.19 6.32
CA GLU A 37 12.03 8.80 4.94
C GLU A 37 10.90 7.94 4.35
N THR A 38 10.69 8.06 3.05
CA THR A 38 9.64 7.37 2.28
C THR A 38 9.75 5.88 2.48
N LYS A 39 10.98 5.34 2.44
CA LYS A 39 11.22 3.91 2.67
C LYS A 39 10.74 3.44 4.05
N LYS A 40 10.88 4.25 5.11
CA LYS A 40 10.44 3.87 6.47
C LYS A 40 8.91 3.79 6.56
N LEU A 41 8.20 4.74 5.95
CA LEU A 41 6.74 4.71 5.86
C LEU A 41 6.25 3.46 5.11
N PHE A 42 6.83 3.14 3.96
CA PHE A 42 6.42 1.99 3.16
C PHE A 42 6.81 0.65 3.80
N LYS A 43 7.93 0.57 4.54
CA LYS A 43 8.25 -0.59 5.37
C LYS A 43 7.20 -0.85 6.45
N PHE A 44 6.69 0.20 7.09
CA PHE A 44 5.60 0.07 8.07
C PHE A 44 4.31 -0.46 7.43
N ILE A 45 3.96 0.02 6.22
CA ILE A 45 2.82 -0.50 5.47
C ILE A 45 3.04 -1.97 5.10
N ALA A 46 4.24 -2.35 4.69
CA ALA A 46 4.55 -3.73 4.35
C ALA A 46 4.45 -4.66 5.58
N SER A 47 4.91 -4.21 6.76
CA SER A 47 4.80 -5.01 7.99
C SER A 47 3.34 -5.20 8.44
N THR A 48 2.50 -4.17 8.34
CA THR A 48 1.08 -4.31 8.72
C THR A 48 0.31 -5.16 7.71
N LEU A 49 0.70 -5.15 6.43
CA LEU A 49 0.16 -6.06 5.43
C LEU A 49 0.58 -7.51 5.72
N ASP A 50 1.83 -7.74 6.15
CA ASP A 50 2.28 -9.06 6.59
C ASP A 50 1.47 -9.57 7.77
N ASP A 51 1.30 -8.74 8.82
CA ASP A 51 0.44 -9.07 9.95
C ASP A 51 -1.00 -9.39 9.51
N PHE A 52 -1.56 -8.60 8.57
CA PHE A 52 -2.90 -8.79 8.03
C PHE A 52 -3.07 -10.14 7.33
N VAL A 53 -2.08 -10.53 6.53
CA VAL A 53 -2.02 -11.79 5.77
C VAL A 53 -1.86 -12.99 6.72
N GLN A 54 -0.94 -12.87 7.71
CA GLN A 54 -0.68 -13.91 8.70
C GLN A 54 -1.88 -14.22 9.59
N VAL A 55 -2.54 -13.19 10.11
CA VAL A 55 -3.73 -13.35 10.97
C VAL A 55 -4.87 -14.07 10.23
N ARG A 56 -4.93 -13.94 8.91
CA ARG A 56 -5.95 -14.58 8.05
C ARG A 56 -5.50 -15.89 7.42
N GLY A 57 -4.26 -16.32 7.68
CA GLY A 57 -3.73 -17.59 7.17
C GLY A 57 -3.50 -17.61 5.65
N LEU A 58 -3.31 -16.45 5.02
CA LEU A 58 -3.20 -16.33 3.56
C LEU A 58 -1.75 -16.47 3.04
N ASN A 59 -0.83 -16.90 3.89
CA ASN A 59 0.63 -16.91 3.65
C ASN A 59 1.07 -17.83 2.49
N ALA A 60 0.23 -18.80 2.12
CA ALA A 60 0.53 -19.80 1.09
C ALA A 60 -0.01 -19.42 -0.30
N GLU A 61 -0.73 -18.30 -0.41
CA GLU A 61 -1.40 -17.87 -1.63
C GLU A 61 -0.68 -16.68 -2.27
N CYS A 62 -0.68 -16.62 -3.60
CA CYS A 62 -0.31 -15.41 -4.31
C CYS A 62 -1.53 -14.51 -4.37
N ILE A 63 -1.48 -13.39 -3.65
CA ILE A 63 -2.62 -12.47 -3.54
C ILE A 63 -2.38 -11.27 -4.46
N ASP A 64 -3.39 -10.92 -5.25
CA ASP A 64 -3.37 -9.70 -6.05
C ASP A 64 -3.58 -8.47 -5.14
N LEU A 65 -2.61 -7.55 -5.12
CA LEU A 65 -2.67 -6.34 -4.31
C LEU A 65 -3.04 -5.11 -5.14
N GLY A 66 -4.21 -4.54 -4.86
CA GLY A 66 -4.60 -3.21 -5.31
C GLY A 66 -4.08 -2.10 -4.37
N PHE A 67 -3.36 -1.11 -4.89
CA PHE A 67 -2.88 0.02 -4.08
C PHE A 67 -3.44 1.36 -4.56
N THR A 68 -4.31 1.97 -3.75
CA THR A 68 -4.83 3.33 -3.98
C THR A 68 -4.02 4.36 -3.22
N PHE A 69 -3.24 5.15 -3.97
CA PHE A 69 -2.35 6.16 -3.43
C PHE A 69 -2.79 7.58 -3.81
N SER A 70 -3.61 8.19 -2.95
CA SER A 70 -4.24 9.49 -3.19
C SER A 70 -3.33 10.66 -2.84
N PHE A 71 -2.15 10.71 -3.45
CA PHE A 71 -1.22 11.83 -3.41
C PHE A 71 -0.90 12.27 -4.84
N PRO A 72 -0.55 13.55 -5.06
CA PRO A 72 -0.16 14.04 -6.39
C PRO A 72 0.99 13.21 -6.96
N CYS A 73 0.71 12.44 -8.01
CA CYS A 73 1.69 11.60 -8.69
C CYS A 73 1.59 11.80 -10.20
N GLN A 74 2.73 11.70 -10.88
CA GLN A 74 2.79 11.53 -12.32
C GLN A 74 2.86 10.04 -12.64
N GLN A 75 1.75 9.47 -13.07
CA GLN A 75 1.70 8.09 -13.54
C GLN A 75 2.42 7.98 -14.90
N LYS A 76 3.45 7.13 -14.96
CA LYS A 76 4.17 6.85 -16.22
C LYS A 76 3.67 5.58 -16.89
N LYS A 77 3.32 4.58 -16.09
CA LYS A 77 2.80 3.25 -16.51
C LYS A 77 1.83 2.74 -15.44
N LEU A 78 1.20 1.60 -15.71
CA LEU A 78 0.38 0.90 -14.70
C LEU A 78 1.19 0.59 -13.43
N ASP A 79 2.47 0.23 -13.58
CA ASP A 79 3.40 -0.17 -12.52
C ASP A 79 4.40 0.92 -12.12
N SER A 80 4.13 2.20 -12.41
CA SER A 80 5.07 3.29 -12.09
C SER A 80 4.35 4.63 -11.87
N ALA A 81 4.54 5.20 -10.69
CA ALA A 81 4.03 6.51 -10.31
C ALA A 81 5.12 7.33 -9.62
N ILE A 82 5.48 8.45 -10.23
CA ILE A 82 6.44 9.38 -9.64
C ILE A 82 5.70 10.36 -8.74
N LEU A 83 6.01 10.35 -7.45
CA LEU A 83 5.44 11.31 -6.51
C LEU A 83 5.87 12.73 -6.88
N LEU A 84 4.91 13.66 -6.95
CA LEU A 84 5.18 15.07 -7.23
C LEU A 84 5.34 15.87 -5.95
N SER A 85 4.45 15.64 -4.97
CA SER A 85 4.52 16.31 -3.67
C SER A 85 3.76 15.55 -2.61
N TRP A 86 4.30 15.57 -1.38
CA TRP A 86 3.55 15.15 -0.21
C TRP A 86 2.51 16.21 0.17
N THR A 87 1.34 15.76 0.61
CA THR A 87 0.23 16.62 1.05
C THR A 87 -0.36 16.06 2.35
N LYS A 88 -1.46 16.64 2.87
CA LYS A 88 -2.22 16.08 4.00
C LYS A 88 -1.40 15.89 5.29
N GLY A 89 -0.43 16.78 5.53
CA GLY A 89 0.43 16.76 6.71
C GLY A 89 1.65 15.82 6.61
N PHE A 90 1.80 15.10 5.50
CA PHE A 90 3.02 14.34 5.21
C PHE A 90 4.12 15.32 4.82
N ASN A 91 5.25 15.26 5.51
CA ASN A 91 6.42 16.08 5.25
C ASN A 91 7.66 15.20 5.39
N LEU A 92 7.74 14.19 4.53
CA LEU A 92 8.86 13.27 4.52
C LEU A 92 10.11 13.97 3.98
N THR A 93 11.25 13.57 4.52
CA THR A 93 12.57 14.14 4.20
C THR A 93 12.99 13.93 2.74
N ASP A 94 12.40 12.92 2.09
CA ASP A 94 12.51 12.57 0.69
C ASP A 94 11.10 12.34 0.10
N GLY A 95 10.99 12.15 -1.23
CA GLY A 95 9.71 11.80 -1.84
C GLY A 95 9.52 12.32 -3.25
N PRO A 96 9.48 13.65 -3.48
CA PRO A 96 9.30 14.19 -4.82
C PRO A 96 10.34 13.61 -5.80
N GLY A 97 9.86 13.03 -6.91
CA GLY A 97 10.70 12.35 -7.89
C GLY A 97 10.89 10.84 -7.66
N ILE A 98 10.43 10.29 -6.53
CA ILE A 98 10.53 8.85 -6.21
C ILE A 98 9.36 8.10 -6.86
N ASP A 99 9.66 6.90 -7.39
CA ASP A 99 8.65 5.96 -7.86
C ASP A 99 8.05 5.19 -6.68
N ILE A 100 6.87 5.61 -6.22
CA ILE A 100 6.21 5.07 -5.02
C ILE A 100 5.79 3.61 -5.21
N VAL A 101 5.52 3.20 -6.44
CA VAL A 101 5.16 1.82 -6.77
C VAL A 101 6.36 0.89 -6.53
N LYS A 102 7.55 1.32 -6.97
CA LYS A 102 8.79 0.55 -6.74
C LYS A 102 9.13 0.46 -5.26
N VAL A 103 9.02 1.57 -4.52
CA VAL A 103 9.32 1.57 -3.08
C VAL A 103 8.37 0.65 -2.30
N LEU A 104 7.08 0.63 -2.66
CA LEU A 104 6.14 -0.33 -2.09
C LEU A 104 6.54 -1.76 -2.43
N GLN A 105 6.82 -2.07 -3.70
CA GLN A 105 7.22 -3.42 -4.11
C GLN A 105 8.49 -3.90 -3.41
N GLU A 106 9.51 -3.03 -3.32
CA GLU A 106 10.74 -3.32 -2.57
C GLU A 106 10.45 -3.61 -1.10
N SER A 107 9.58 -2.81 -0.47
CA SER A 107 9.22 -3.00 0.94
C SER A 107 8.44 -4.31 1.17
N LEU A 108 7.58 -4.71 0.24
CA LEU A 108 6.87 -5.99 0.27
C LEU A 108 7.81 -7.19 0.08
N ASN A 109 8.74 -7.08 -0.87
CA ASN A 109 9.76 -8.10 -1.11
C ASN A 109 10.68 -8.30 0.10
N GLU A 110 11.06 -7.20 0.79
CA GLU A 110 11.85 -7.27 2.04
C GLU A 110 11.12 -8.01 3.17
N GLN A 111 9.78 -8.04 3.16
CA GLN A 111 8.95 -8.80 4.10
C GLN A 111 8.60 -10.21 3.60
N CYS A 112 9.19 -10.67 2.49
CA CYS A 112 8.92 -11.97 1.88
C CYS A 112 7.43 -12.21 1.52
N LEU A 113 6.67 -11.15 1.25
CA LEU A 113 5.26 -11.26 0.89
C LEU A 113 5.10 -11.69 -0.57
N SER A 114 4.42 -12.81 -0.78
CA SER A 114 4.11 -13.35 -2.11
C SER A 114 2.87 -12.67 -2.69
N VAL A 115 3.01 -11.41 -3.13
CA VAL A 115 1.90 -10.61 -3.68
C VAL A 115 2.16 -10.16 -5.11
N SER A 116 1.20 -10.41 -5.99
CA SER A 116 1.17 -9.88 -7.36
C SER A 116 0.50 -8.50 -7.32
N SER A 117 1.28 -7.44 -7.44
CA SER A 117 0.77 -6.09 -7.24
C SER A 117 0.22 -5.48 -8.54
N CYS A 118 -1.01 -4.98 -8.49
CA CYS A 118 -1.66 -4.26 -9.57
C CYS A 118 -2.02 -2.86 -9.07
N PHE A 119 -1.43 -1.83 -9.66
CA PHE A 119 -1.51 -0.48 -9.11
C PHE A 119 -2.54 0.36 -9.87
N SER A 120 -3.42 1.02 -9.12
CA SER A 120 -4.35 2.02 -9.64
C SER A 120 -4.10 3.33 -8.90
N ILE A 121 -3.43 4.28 -9.56
CA ILE A 121 -3.22 5.63 -9.05
C ILE A 121 -4.45 6.46 -9.42
N THR A 122 -5.16 6.97 -8.43
CA THR A 122 -6.31 7.88 -8.57
C THR A 122 -6.15 9.14 -7.75
#